data_AF-A0A661MU05-F1
#
_entry.id   AF-A0A661MU05-F1
#
_cell.length_a   1.000
_cell.length_b   1.000
_cell.length_c   1.000
_cell.angle_alpha   90.00
_cell.angle_beta   90.00
_cell.angle_gamma   90.00
#
_symmetry.space_group_name_H-M   'P 1'
#
loop_
_entity.id
_entity.type
_entity.pdbx_description
1 polymer ?
#
loop_
_entity_poly.entity_id
_entity_poly.type
_entity_poly.pdbx_seq_one_letter_code
_entity_poly.pdbx_strand_id
1 'polypeptide(L)'
;MRSSAAVHRDGEPRGRHLRGPANCQPGTPPVSVLVIHGTADETVLYDGEPGFSPGASEIVERSAAAAGCDPAAPTPLGSVDLVPAVDGEETDMVAYSTGCDEGLDAELWTINDGGHIPFFTTDFADMTTDWLFRHTR
;
A
#
# COMPACT_ATOMS: atom_id res chain seq x y z
N MET A 1 1.38 -17.47 48.94
CA MET A 1 0.10 -16.98 48.40
C MET A 1 0.13 -17.16 46.89
N ARG A 2 -0.56 -18.20 46.39
CA ARG A 2 -0.82 -18.38 44.96
C ARG A 2 -2.13 -17.64 44.67
N SER A 3 -2.17 -16.84 43.61
CA SER A 3 -3.42 -16.45 42.97
C SER A 3 -3.30 -16.70 41.47
N SER A 4 -4.34 -17.32 40.94
CA SER A 4 -4.49 -17.83 39.58
C SER A 4 -4.91 -16.75 38.57
N ALA A 5 -4.46 -16.97 37.34
CA ALA A 5 -5.13 -16.84 36.05
C ALA A 5 -6.09 -15.67 35.75
N ALA A 6 -5.82 -15.00 34.62
CA ALA A 6 -6.87 -14.64 33.67
C ALA A 6 -6.45 -15.14 32.28
N VAL A 7 -7.05 -16.26 31.88
CA VAL A 7 -7.13 -16.72 30.51
C VAL A 7 -8.21 -15.88 29.85
N HIS A 8 -7.87 -15.02 28.88
CA HIS A 8 -8.87 -14.50 27.94
C HIS A 8 -8.88 -15.41 26.72
N ARG A 9 -9.86 -16.33 26.73
CA ARG A 9 -10.32 -17.06 25.56
C ARG A 9 -11.46 -16.24 24.98
N ASP A 10 -11.16 -15.45 23.96
CA ASP A 10 -12.21 -14.92 23.10
C ASP A 10 -12.21 -15.75 21.81
N GLY A 11 -13.18 -16.66 21.75
CA GLY A 11 -13.60 -17.28 20.51
C GLY A 11 -14.48 -16.29 19.76
N GLU A 12 -14.00 -15.79 18.63
CA GLU A 12 -14.74 -14.97 17.67
C GLU A 12 -14.35 -15.49 16.27
N PRO A 13 -15.30 -15.65 15.32
CA PRO A 13 -15.07 -16.41 14.09
C PRO A 13 -14.01 -15.75 13.21
N ARG A 14 -13.22 -16.58 12.52
CA ARG A 14 -12.20 -16.16 11.55
C ARG A 14 -12.86 -15.55 10.31
N GLY A 15 -13.26 -14.29 10.39
CA GLY A 15 -13.57 -13.43 9.25
C GLY A 15 -12.35 -12.57 8.89
N ARG A 16 -12.13 -12.33 7.59
CA ARG A 16 -11.16 -11.35 7.08
C ARG A 16 -11.59 -9.96 7.57
N HIS A 17 -11.10 -9.55 8.72
CA HIS A 17 -11.10 -8.16 9.14
C HIS A 17 -9.63 -7.77 9.15
N LEU A 18 -9.26 -6.77 8.36
CA LEU A 18 -7.98 -6.10 8.50
C LEU A 18 -8.00 -5.45 9.89
N ARG A 19 -7.59 -6.21 10.91
CA ARG A 19 -7.56 -5.77 12.32
C ARG A 19 -6.75 -4.46 12.37
N GLY A 20 -7.10 -3.57 13.29
CA GLY A 20 -6.40 -2.30 13.47
C GLY A 20 -4.87 -2.49 13.54
N PRO A 21 -4.08 -1.52 13.06
CA PRO A 21 -2.66 -1.68 12.73
C PRO A 21 -1.81 -2.20 13.90
N ALA A 22 -2.23 -1.92 15.15
CA ALA A 22 -1.57 -2.43 16.36
C ALA A 22 -1.50 -3.97 16.46
N ASN A 23 -2.32 -4.70 15.70
CA ASN A 23 -2.34 -6.17 15.71
C ASN A 23 -1.52 -6.80 14.58
N CYS A 24 -0.92 -5.99 13.70
CA CYS A 24 -0.07 -6.43 12.60
C CYS A 24 1.38 -6.10 12.92
N GLN A 25 2.21 -7.11 13.15
CA GLN A 25 3.66 -6.92 13.18
C GLN A 25 4.15 -6.81 11.73
N PRO A 26 5.02 -5.85 11.40
CA PRO A 26 5.70 -5.82 10.11
C PRO A 26 6.40 -7.16 9.82
N GLY A 27 6.48 -7.52 8.55
CA GLY A 27 7.30 -8.66 8.11
C GLY A 27 8.74 -8.49 8.58
N THR A 28 9.43 -9.59 8.86
CA THR A 28 10.87 -9.58 9.19
C THR A 28 11.60 -10.58 8.29
N PRO A 29 12.53 -10.13 7.42
CA PRO A 29 12.89 -8.73 7.20
C PRO A 29 11.72 -7.91 6.61
N PRO A 30 11.69 -6.59 6.85
CA PRO A 30 10.77 -5.71 6.14
C PRO A 30 11.11 -5.70 4.65
N VAL A 31 10.13 -5.34 3.81
CA VAL A 31 10.26 -5.29 2.35
C VAL A 31 9.75 -3.94 1.85
N SER A 32 10.26 -3.52 0.70
CA SER A 32 9.69 -2.37 -0.01
C SER A 32 8.29 -2.70 -0.55
N VAL A 33 7.40 -1.71 -0.63
CA VAL A 33 6.01 -1.92 -1.08
C VAL A 33 5.60 -0.90 -2.14
N LEU A 34 5.11 -1.37 -3.27
CA LEU A 34 4.45 -0.57 -4.29
C LEU A 34 2.93 -0.81 -4.20
N VAL A 35 2.17 0.26 -4.02
CA VAL A 35 0.71 0.26 -4.09
C VAL A 35 0.29 0.89 -5.41
N ILE A 36 -0.56 0.22 -6.18
CA ILE A 36 -1.11 0.74 -7.45
C ILE A 36 -2.62 0.63 -7.35
N HIS A 37 -3.34 1.75 -7.43
CA HIS A 37 -4.79 1.75 -7.20
C HIS A 37 -5.51 2.82 -8.03
N GLY A 38 -6.70 2.47 -8.53
CA GLY A 38 -7.53 3.38 -9.31
C GLY A 38 -8.53 4.15 -8.46
N THR A 39 -8.69 5.46 -8.70
CA THR A 39 -9.58 6.31 -7.90
C THR A 39 -11.07 6.04 -8.16
N ALA A 40 -11.42 5.43 -9.29
CA ALA A 40 -12.78 5.03 -9.67
C ALA A 40 -13.05 3.53 -9.40
N ASP A 41 -12.28 2.88 -8.53
CA ASP A 41 -12.55 1.51 -8.10
C ASP A 41 -13.81 1.44 -7.22
N GLU A 42 -14.89 0.90 -7.79
CA GLU A 42 -16.19 0.72 -7.12
C GLU A 42 -16.28 -0.59 -6.30
N THR A 43 -15.26 -1.44 -6.33
CA THR A 43 -15.23 -2.74 -5.63
C THR A 43 -14.35 -2.70 -4.39
N VAL A 44 -13.17 -2.11 -4.50
CA VAL A 44 -12.26 -1.82 -3.39
C VAL A 44 -11.97 -0.33 -3.42
N LEU A 45 -12.71 0.42 -2.61
CA LEU A 45 -12.69 1.88 -2.65
C LEU A 45 -11.26 2.40 -2.41
N TYR A 46 -10.82 3.34 -3.25
CA TYR A 46 -9.51 3.98 -3.13
C TYR A 46 -9.30 4.64 -1.76
N ASP A 47 -10.33 5.33 -1.25
CA ASP A 47 -10.32 5.94 0.09
C ASP A 47 -10.55 4.94 1.23
N GLY A 48 -10.78 3.66 0.88
CA GLY A 48 -11.16 2.62 1.81
C GLY A 48 -12.63 2.71 2.23
N GLU A 49 -13.03 1.77 3.08
CA GLU A 49 -14.37 1.73 3.67
C GLU A 49 -14.23 1.68 5.20
N PRO A 50 -14.71 2.70 5.94
CA PRO A 50 -14.57 2.76 7.38
C PRO A 50 -15.05 1.50 8.10
N GLY A 51 -14.15 0.88 8.86
CA GLY A 51 -14.44 -0.37 9.59
C GLY A 51 -14.33 -1.65 8.76
N PHE A 52 -14.06 -1.55 7.45
CA PHE A 52 -13.91 -2.69 6.55
C PHE A 52 -12.53 -2.77 5.90
N SER A 53 -12.06 -1.68 5.28
CA SER A 53 -10.76 -1.63 4.60
C SER A 53 -10.09 -0.24 4.71
N PRO A 54 -8.75 -0.18 4.85
CA PRO A 54 -8.01 1.06 4.70
C PRO A 54 -7.96 1.48 3.23
N GLY A 55 -7.78 2.78 2.98
CA GLY A 55 -7.55 3.31 1.64
C GLY A 55 -6.13 3.07 1.13
N ALA A 56 -5.90 3.31 -0.16
CA ALA A 56 -4.61 3.12 -0.82
C ALA A 56 -3.50 3.99 -0.19
N SER A 57 -3.80 5.26 0.11
CA SER A 57 -2.90 6.18 0.81
C SER A 57 -2.54 5.67 2.21
N GLU A 58 -3.55 5.23 2.97
CA GLU A 58 -3.31 4.68 4.30
C GLU A 58 -2.46 3.38 4.25
N ILE A 59 -2.65 2.54 3.23
CA ILE A 59 -1.85 1.33 3.05
C ILE A 59 -0.38 1.70 2.79
N VAL A 60 -0.09 2.58 1.83
CA VAL A 60 1.30 2.96 1.51
C VAL A 60 1.97 3.67 2.69
N GLU A 61 1.27 4.54 3.42
CA GLU A 61 1.81 5.24 4.59
C GLU A 61 2.16 4.28 5.72
N ARG A 62 1.32 3.26 5.95
CA ARG A 62 1.61 2.20 6.91
C ARG A 62 2.82 1.36 6.47
N SER A 63 2.96 1.08 5.18
CA SER A 63 4.12 0.39 4.63
C SER A 63 5.39 1.22 4.75
N ALA A 64 5.34 2.51 4.44
CA ALA A 64 6.44 3.47 4.61
C ALA A 64 6.90 3.49 6.08
N ALA A 65 5.96 3.65 7.02
CA ALA A 65 6.27 3.64 8.45
C ALA A 65 6.88 2.30 8.91
N ALA A 66 6.41 1.17 8.37
CA ALA A 66 6.97 -0.15 8.66
C ALA A 66 8.39 -0.34 8.09
N ALA A 67 8.74 0.38 7.02
CA ALA A 67 10.07 0.46 6.43
C ALA A 67 10.98 1.51 7.09
N GLY A 68 10.52 2.16 8.16
CA GLY A 68 11.27 3.21 8.88
C GLY A 68 11.19 4.60 8.23
N CYS A 69 10.47 4.74 7.12
CA CYS A 69 10.32 6.00 6.39
C CYS A 69 9.43 7.00 7.14
N ASP A 70 9.55 8.28 6.81
CA ASP A 70 8.65 9.34 7.24
C ASP A 70 7.40 9.40 6.31
N PRO A 71 6.22 8.94 6.76
CA PRO A 71 5.01 8.94 5.94
C PRO A 71 4.49 10.37 5.67
N ALA A 72 4.96 11.39 6.39
CA ALA A 72 4.54 12.78 6.17
C ALA A 72 5.36 13.49 5.08
N ALA A 73 6.37 12.83 4.50
CA ALA A 73 7.29 13.42 3.53
C ALA A 73 7.33 12.68 2.17
N PRO A 74 6.19 12.47 1.48
CA PRO A 74 6.20 11.90 0.14
C PRO A 74 6.84 12.86 -0.88
N THR A 75 7.55 12.29 -1.85
CA THR A 75 8.17 13.01 -2.96
C THR A 75 7.43 12.67 -4.26
N PRO A 76 6.85 13.65 -4.97
CA PRO A 76 6.26 13.43 -6.28
C PRO A 76 7.31 12.99 -7.31
N LEU A 77 7.00 11.95 -8.07
CA LEU A 77 7.86 11.43 -9.15
C LEU A 77 7.36 11.83 -10.56
N GLY A 78 6.19 12.46 -10.65
CA GLY A 78 5.52 12.79 -11.91
C GLY A 78 4.39 11.82 -12.22
N SER A 79 3.90 11.87 -13.46
CA SER A 79 2.75 11.08 -13.91
C SER A 79 3.10 10.32 -15.20
N VAL A 80 2.43 9.20 -15.43
CA VAL A 80 2.62 8.35 -16.62
C VAL A 80 1.28 7.84 -17.15
N ASP A 81 1.23 7.55 -18.45
CA ASP A 81 0.09 6.92 -19.12
C ASP A 81 0.24 5.39 -19.06
N LEU A 82 -0.61 4.72 -18.27
CA LEU A 82 -0.58 3.28 -18.07
C LEU A 82 -1.90 2.61 -18.46
N VAL A 83 -3.00 3.34 -18.61
CA VAL A 83 -4.34 2.82 -18.85
C VAL A 83 -4.92 3.51 -20.08
N PRO A 84 -4.88 2.88 -21.27
CA PRO A 84 -5.29 3.51 -22.53
C PRO A 84 -6.77 3.92 -22.62
N ALA A 85 -7.60 3.46 -21.68
CA ALA A 85 -9.01 3.80 -21.60
C ALA A 85 -9.26 5.11 -20.83
N VAL A 86 -8.22 5.68 -20.22
CA VAL A 86 -8.24 6.96 -19.52
C VAL A 86 -7.35 7.92 -20.32
N ASP A 87 -7.80 9.16 -20.51
CA ASP A 87 -7.06 10.13 -21.31
C ASP A 87 -5.96 10.81 -20.50
N GLY A 88 -4.74 10.87 -21.06
CA GLY A 88 -3.63 11.67 -20.52
C GLY A 88 -2.56 10.82 -19.81
N GLU A 89 -1.70 11.47 -19.02
CA GLU A 89 -0.78 10.79 -18.10
C GLU A 89 -1.52 10.63 -16.76
N GLU A 90 -2.41 9.65 -16.68
CA GLU A 90 -3.38 9.52 -15.59
C GLU A 90 -2.82 8.92 -14.30
N THR A 91 -1.66 8.26 -14.35
CA THR A 91 -1.09 7.61 -13.17
C THR A 91 -0.07 8.51 -12.48
N ASP A 92 -0.48 9.14 -11.38
CA ASP A 92 0.40 9.95 -10.53
C ASP A 92 1.23 9.06 -9.61
N MET A 93 2.53 9.34 -9.48
CA MET A 93 3.45 8.56 -8.65
C MET A 93 4.07 9.38 -7.53
N VAL A 94 4.08 8.82 -6.33
CA VAL A 94 4.76 9.39 -5.15
C VAL A 94 5.62 8.33 -4.46
N ALA A 95 6.81 8.74 -3.98
CA ALA A 95 7.73 7.89 -3.22
C ALA A 95 7.89 8.35 -1.77
N TYR A 96 8.06 7.40 -0.87
CA TYR A 96 8.26 7.60 0.55
C TYR A 96 9.68 7.14 0.93
N SER A 97 10.69 7.86 0.45
CA SER A 97 12.09 7.47 0.60
C SER A 97 12.83 8.18 1.74
N THR A 98 12.16 9.10 2.45
CA THR A 98 12.79 9.93 3.49
C THR A 98 12.90 9.18 4.80
N GLY A 99 14.11 9.02 5.35
CA GLY A 99 14.33 8.46 6.68
C GLY A 99 14.22 6.93 6.78
N CYS A 100 14.01 6.24 5.65
CA CYS A 100 13.85 4.79 5.59
C CYS A 100 15.06 4.00 6.12
N ASP A 101 14.81 2.77 6.56
CA ASP A 101 15.86 1.78 6.77
C ASP A 101 16.60 1.46 5.47
N GLU A 102 17.84 0.98 5.59
CA GLU A 102 18.76 0.87 4.45
C GLU A 102 18.25 -0.04 3.32
N GLY A 103 17.86 0.58 2.20
CA GLY A 103 17.44 -0.10 0.98
C GLY A 103 15.96 -0.48 0.97
N LEU A 104 15.15 0.12 1.84
CA LEU A 104 13.69 0.04 1.78
C LEU A 104 13.09 1.34 1.24
N ASP A 105 11.95 1.21 0.58
CA ASP A 105 11.12 2.33 0.11
C ASP A 105 9.64 1.91 0.09
N ALA A 106 8.74 2.87 -0.06
CA ALA A 106 7.36 2.63 -0.42
C ALA A 106 6.92 3.63 -1.50
N GLU A 107 6.12 3.16 -2.45
CA GLU A 107 5.58 3.99 -3.53
C GLU A 107 4.06 3.79 -3.67
N LEU A 108 3.38 4.86 -4.06
CA LEU A 108 1.98 4.82 -4.46
C LEU A 108 1.84 5.38 -5.88
N TRP A 109 1.24 4.57 -6.74
CA TRP A 109 0.85 4.93 -8.10
C TRP A 109 -0.68 5.02 -8.15
N THR A 110 -1.19 6.24 -8.24
CA THR A 110 -2.61 6.57 -8.24
C THR A 110 -3.09 6.73 -9.68
N ILE A 111 -3.94 5.81 -10.14
CA ILE A 111 -4.53 5.88 -11.49
C ILE A 111 -5.79 6.74 -11.39
N ASN A 112 -5.68 8.01 -11.75
CA ASN A 112 -6.80 8.94 -11.76
C ASN A 112 -7.88 8.44 -12.73
N ASP A 113 -9.12 8.39 -12.27
CA ASP A 113 -10.29 7.84 -12.98
C ASP A 113 -10.14 6.35 -13.39
N GLY A 114 -9.13 5.64 -12.87
CA GLY A 114 -8.91 4.22 -13.08
C GLY A 114 -9.85 3.33 -12.24
N GLY A 115 -10.32 2.22 -12.82
CA GLY A 115 -11.24 1.28 -12.16
C GLY A 115 -10.55 0.13 -11.41
N HIS A 116 -11.35 -0.86 -10.97
CA HIS A 116 -10.92 -2.00 -10.16
C HIS A 116 -9.89 -2.94 -10.83
N ILE A 117 -9.99 -3.09 -12.15
CA ILE A 117 -9.13 -3.98 -12.93
C ILE A 117 -8.69 -3.20 -14.18
N PRO A 118 -7.68 -2.32 -14.06
CA PRO A 118 -7.21 -1.54 -15.19
C PRO A 118 -6.66 -2.44 -16.29
N PHE A 119 -6.98 -2.11 -17.54
CA PHE A 119 -6.34 -2.72 -18.70
C PHE A 119 -5.07 -1.93 -19.01
N PHE A 120 -3.93 -2.43 -18.53
CA PHE A 120 -2.67 -1.72 -18.63
C PHE A 120 -2.05 -1.74 -20.05
N THR A 121 -1.21 -0.74 -20.33
CA THR A 121 -0.26 -0.74 -21.45
C THR A 121 0.80 -1.84 -21.26
N THR A 122 1.58 -2.12 -22.30
CA THR A 122 2.76 -3.00 -22.19
C THR A 122 3.81 -2.46 -21.23
N ASP A 123 3.90 -1.14 -21.11
CA ASP A 123 4.93 -0.45 -20.33
C ASP A 123 4.76 -0.68 -18.83
N PHE A 124 3.53 -0.95 -18.37
CA PHE A 124 3.25 -1.31 -16.98
C PHE A 124 4.11 -2.48 -16.48
N ALA A 125 4.27 -3.53 -17.30
CA ALA A 125 5.04 -4.70 -16.91
C ALA A 125 6.53 -4.36 -16.74
N ASP A 126 7.07 -3.57 -17.66
CA ASP A 126 8.47 -3.13 -17.62
C ASP A 126 8.71 -2.19 -16.43
N MET A 127 7.82 -1.22 -16.20
CA MET A 127 7.95 -0.27 -15.10
C MET A 127 7.86 -0.92 -13.73
N THR A 128 6.89 -1.81 -13.52
CA THR A 128 6.74 -2.53 -12.24
C THR A 128 7.88 -3.51 -12.00
N THR A 129 8.36 -4.19 -13.05
CA THR A 129 9.52 -5.09 -12.96
C THR A 129 10.80 -4.32 -12.63
N ASP A 130 11.03 -3.19 -13.31
CA ASP A 130 12.16 -2.32 -12.99
C ASP A 130 12.06 -1.78 -11.56
N TRP A 131 10.86 -1.42 -11.10
CA TRP A 131 10.62 -1.01 -9.72
C TRP A 131 11.05 -2.12 -8.75
N LEU A 132 10.63 -3.37 -8.98
CA LEU A 132 11.02 -4.51 -8.15
C LEU A 132 12.55 -4.73 -8.15
N PHE A 133 13.22 -4.58 -9.29
CA PHE A 133 14.67 -4.74 -9.39
C PHE A 133 15.47 -3.59 -8.76
N ARG A 134 14.88 -2.40 -8.64
CA ARG A 134 15.49 -1.29 -7.88
C ARG A 134 15.32 -1.48 -6.37
N HIS A 135 14.35 -2.29 -5.94
CA HIS A 135 13.96 -2.49 -4.53
C HIS A 135 14.07 -3.96 -4.08
N THR A 136 15.20 -4.61 -4.33
CA THR A 136 15.38 -6.06 -4.11
C THR A 136 15.61 -6.50 -2.64
N ARG A 137 15.49 -5.58 -1.68
CA ARG A 137 15.74 -5.87 -0.26
C ARG A 137 14.44 -6.07 0.50
#